data_AF-A0A389MSX4-F1
#
_entry.id   AF-A0A389MSX4-F1
#
_cell.length_a   1.000
_cell.length_b   1.000
_cell.length_c   1.000
_cell.angle_alpha   90.00
_cell.angle_beta   90.00
_cell.angle_gamma   90.00
#
_symmetry.space_group_name_H-M   'P 1'
#
loop_
_entity.id
_entity.type
_entity.pdbx_description
1 polymer ?
#
loop_
_entity_poly.entity_id
_entity_poly.type
_entity_poly.pdbx_seq_one_letter_code
_entity_poly.pdbx_strand_id
1 'polypeptide(L)' 'MNADVPAFIERPEIADVYEDPGEAILKARSLPCVCPQQECGARAVTTDYSVARRLVIERVTCDRCPRTWTRVNCR' A
#
# COMPACT_ATOMS: atom_id res chain seq x y z
N MET A 1 16.31 -30.08 42.34
CA MET A 1 16.64 -28.67 42.01
C MET A 1 15.82 -28.31 40.80
N ASN A 2 14.58 -27.84 41.01
CA ASN A 2 13.73 -27.34 39.93
C ASN A 2 14.10 -25.88 39.73
N ALA A 3 14.60 -25.54 38.54
CA ALA A 3 14.81 -24.16 38.15
C ALA A 3 13.45 -23.62 37.68
N ASP A 4 12.81 -22.83 38.54
CA ASP A 4 11.67 -21.98 38.17
C ASP A 4 12.13 -20.98 37.10
N VAL A 5 11.61 -21.12 35.89
CA VAL A 5 11.81 -20.18 34.79
C VAL A 5 10.84 -19.01 35.01
N PRO A 6 11.33 -17.76 35.17
CA PRO A 6 10.45 -16.63 35.44
C PRO A 6 9.62 -16.26 34.20
N ALA A 7 8.30 -16.17 34.39
CA ALA A 7 7.28 -15.88 33.39
C ALA A 7 7.27 -14.40 32.94
N PHE A 8 8.39 -13.89 32.45
CA PHE A 8 8.54 -12.46 32.09
C PHE A 8 8.53 -12.17 30.58
N ILE A 9 8.27 -13.16 29.72
CA ILE A 9 8.18 -12.92 28.27
C ILE A 9 6.96 -13.64 27.70
N GLU A 10 5.78 -13.29 28.22
CA GLU A 10 4.57 -13.42 27.41
C GLU A 10 4.71 -12.42 26.26
N ARG A 11 5.12 -12.92 25.08
CA ARG A 11 5.03 -12.15 23.83
C ARG A 11 3.56 -11.80 23.63
N PRO A 12 3.18 -10.53 23.55
CA PRO A 12 1.82 -10.20 23.15
C PRO A 12 1.57 -10.85 21.79
N GLU A 13 0.41 -11.49 21.63
CA GLU A 13 -0.13 -11.88 20.34
C GLU A 13 -0.42 -10.59 19.57
N ILE A 14 0.62 -10.01 18.97
CA ILE A 14 0.44 -9.00 17.95
C ILE A 14 -0.19 -9.77 16.80
N ALA A 15 -1.50 -9.62 16.63
CA ALA A 15 -2.12 -9.86 15.35
C ALA A 15 -1.39 -8.92 14.38
N ASP A 16 -0.36 -9.44 13.72
CA ASP A 16 0.51 -8.75 12.78
C ASP A 16 -0.34 -8.28 11.59
N VAL A 17 -1.10 -7.20 11.77
CA VAL A 17 -1.43 -6.30 10.67
C VAL A 17 -0.14 -5.54 10.40
N TYR A 18 0.83 -6.24 9.82
CA TYR A 18 1.99 -5.61 9.22
C TYR A 18 1.48 -4.83 8.02
N GLU A 19 1.06 -3.58 8.23
CA GLU A 19 0.88 -2.64 7.12
C GLU A 19 2.27 -2.42 6.54
N ASP A 20 2.49 -2.90 5.32
CA ASP A 20 3.73 -2.62 4.61
C ASP A 20 3.88 -1.09 4.52
N PRO A 21 4.94 -0.49 5.08
CA PRO A 21 5.15 0.95 5.01
C PRO A 21 5.18 1.45 3.56
N GLY A 22 5.58 0.60 2.60
CA GLY A 22 5.45 0.89 1.18
C GLY A 22 4.00 1.10 0.77
N GLU A 23 3.09 0.23 1.19
CA GLU A 23 1.65 0.35 0.90
C GLU A 23 1.05 1.64 1.44
N ALA A 24 1.35 1.98 2.70
CA ALA A 24 0.87 3.20 3.33
C ALA A 24 1.35 4.46 2.58
N ILE A 25 2.62 4.48 2.17
CA ILE A 25 3.19 5.58 1.37
C ILE A 25 2.51 5.68 0.00
N LEU A 26 2.26 4.55 -0.67
CA LEU A 26 1.64 4.54 -2.00
C LEU A 26 0.17 4.99 -1.93
N LYS A 27 -0.60 4.52 -0.95
CA LYS A 27 -1.99 4.92 -0.72
C LYS A 27 -2.13 6.40 -0.38
N ALA A 28 -1.18 6.99 0.36
CA ALA A 28 -1.21 8.41 0.73
C ALA A 28 -0.93 9.37 -0.44
N ARG A 29 -0.45 8.88 -1.59
CA ARG A 29 -0.12 9.71 -2.74
C ARG A 29 -1.37 10.10 -3.52
N SER A 30 -1.47 11.39 -3.84
CA SER A 30 -2.44 11.91 -4.80
C SER A 30 -1.86 11.79 -6.21
N LEU A 31 -2.44 10.94 -7.04
CA LEU A 31 -2.07 10.82 -8.46
C LEU A 31 -3.07 11.59 -9.34
N PRO A 32 -2.62 12.22 -10.45
CA PRO A 32 -3.55 12.81 -11.41
C PRO A 32 -4.32 11.71 -12.14
N CYS A 33 -5.58 11.98 -12.47
CA CYS A 33 -6.34 11.08 -13.33
C CYS A 33 -5.85 11.15 -14.78
N VAL A 34 -5.72 9.99 -15.43
CA VAL A 34 -5.38 9.86 -16.86
C VAL A 34 -6.61 9.70 -17.76
N CYS A 35 -7.80 10.06 -17.27
CA CYS A 35 -9.02 9.97 -18.07
C CYS A 35 -8.98 10.95 -19.26
N PRO A 36 -9.59 10.61 -20.42
CA PRO A 36 -9.61 11.48 -21.59
C PRO A 36 -10.24 12.86 -21.32
N GLN A 37 -11.20 12.92 -20.39
CA GLN A 37 -11.85 14.16 -20.00
C GLN A 37 -10.95 15.06 -19.13
N GLN A 38 -9.85 14.53 -18.59
CA GLN A 38 -8.93 15.21 -17.66
C GLN A 38 -9.68 16.08 -16.64
N GLU A 39 -10.75 15.50 -16.06
CA GLU A 39 -11.65 16.18 -15.12
C GLU A 39 -10.83 16.99 -14.11
N CYS A 40 -11.01 18.30 -14.12
CA CYS A 40 -10.14 19.19 -13.37
C CYS A 40 -10.21 18.88 -11.87
N GLY A 41 -9.06 18.54 -11.28
CA GLY A 41 -8.95 18.16 -9.88
C GLY A 41 -9.36 16.73 -9.54
N ALA A 42 -9.65 15.87 -10.53
CA ALA A 42 -9.82 14.43 -10.29
C ALA A 42 -8.52 13.81 -9.80
N ARG A 43 -8.60 13.02 -8.74
CA ARG A 43 -7.46 12.37 -8.11
C ARG A 43 -7.57 10.87 -8.26
N ALA A 44 -6.45 10.21 -8.11
CA ALA A 44 -6.39 8.78 -8.18
C ALA A 44 -5.52 8.26 -7.03
N VAL A 45 -5.92 7.11 -6.54
CA VAL A 45 -5.31 6.46 -5.38
C VAL A 45 -4.85 5.08 -5.77
N THR A 46 -3.73 4.66 -5.18
CA THR A 46 -3.22 3.30 -5.32
C THR A 46 -4.09 2.39 -4.46
N THR A 47 -4.73 1.40 -5.09
CA THR A 47 -5.60 0.44 -4.41
C THR A 47 -4.88 -0.86 -4.09
N ASP A 48 -3.83 -1.17 -4.84
CA ASP A 48 -3.02 -2.39 -4.73
C ASP A 48 -1.66 -2.14 -5.38
N TYR A 49 -0.65 -2.92 -5.03
CA TYR A 49 0.65 -2.86 -5.68
C TYR A 49 1.41 -4.18 -5.55
N SER A 50 2.37 -4.38 -6.45
CA SER A 50 3.31 -5.48 -6.37
C SER A 50 4.71 -5.01 -6.72
N VAL A 51 5.70 -5.78 -6.28
CA VAL A 51 7.11 -5.52 -6.60
C VAL A 51 7.62 -6.66 -7.48
N ALA A 52 8.07 -6.32 -8.69
CA ALA A 52 8.63 -7.28 -9.62
C ALA A 52 9.90 -6.72 -10.24
N ARG A 53 11.01 -7.49 -10.24
CA ARG A 53 12.30 -7.07 -10.83
C ARG A 53 12.78 -5.69 -10.35
N ARG A 54 12.59 -5.37 -9.07
CA ARG A 54 12.90 -4.06 -8.46
C ARG A 54 12.06 -2.88 -8.98
N LEU A 55 10.95 -3.16 -9.66
CA LEU A 55 9.95 -2.17 -10.09
C LEU A 55 8.74 -2.24 -9.17
N VAL A 56 8.18 -1.08 -8.83
CA VAL A 56 6.89 -0.98 -8.12
C VAL A 56 5.79 -0.84 -9.15
N ILE A 57 4.88 -1.80 -9.18
CA ILE A 57 3.73 -1.87 -10.06
C ILE A 57 2.49 -1.56 -9.23
N GLU A 58 1.89 -0.40 -9.43
CA GLU A 58 0.70 0.07 -8.71
C GLU A 58 -0.55 -0.18 -9.53
N ARG A 59 -1.63 -0.65 -8.90
CA ARG A 59 -2.99 -0.56 -9.43
C ARG A 59 -3.62 0.71 -8.88
N VAL A 60 -4.11 1.56 -9.78
CA VAL A 60 -4.58 2.90 -9.46
C VAL A 60 -6.01 3.07 -9.94
N THR A 61 -6.86 3.64 -9.11
CA THR A 61 -8.26 3.95 -9.43
C THR A 61 -8.54 5.43 -9.21
N CYS A 62 -9.28 6.03 -10.15
CA CYS A 62 -9.74 7.41 -10.02
C CYS A 62 -10.90 7.51 -9.01
N ASP A 63 -10.95 8.58 -8.24
CA ASP A 63 -12.03 8.85 -7.28
C ASP A 63 -13.34 9.34 -7.95
N ARG A 64 -13.26 9.85 -9.18
CA ARG A 64 -14.39 10.48 -9.90
C ARG A 64 -14.87 9.76 -11.14
N CYS A 65 -14.04 8.91 -11.74
CA CYS A 65 -14.43 8.18 -12.95
C CYS A 65 -14.13 6.68 -12.78
N PRO A 66 -14.84 5.78 -13.51
CA PRO A 66 -14.71 4.34 -13.32
C PRO A 66 -13.37 3.77 -13.83
N ARG A 67 -12.40 4.63 -14.17
CA ARG A 67 -11.15 4.22 -14.78
C ARG A 67 -10.19 3.67 -13.73
N THR A 68 -9.60 2.53 -14.08
CA THR A 68 -8.52 1.88 -13.34
C THR A 68 -7.36 1.64 -14.31
N TRP A 69 -6.12 1.83 -13.86
CA TRP A 69 -4.93 1.59 -14.66
C TRP A 69 -3.77 1.08 -13.82
N THR A 70 -2.74 0.60 -14.50
CA THR A 70 -1.49 0.18 -13.89
C THR A 70 -0.44 1.25 -14.09
N ARG A 71 0.27 1.60 -13.01
CA ARG A 71 1.42 2.51 -13.05
C ARG A 71 2.68 1.75 -12.69
N VAL A 72 3.70 1.81 -13.54
CA VAL A 72 5.00 1.19 -13.30
C VAL A 72 5.98 2.29 -12.93
N ASN A 73 6.52 2.24 -11.72
CA ASN A 73 7.58 3.14 -11.29
C ASN A 73 8.93 2.52 -11.64
N CYS A 74 9.52 2.99 -12.74
CA CYS A 74 10.90 2.74 -13.09
C CYS A 74 11.79 3.75 -12.36
N ARG A 75 12.85 3.27 -11.71
CA ARG A 75 13.86 4.11 -11.04
C ARG A 75 14.75 4.82 -12.05
#